data_AF-A0A534ZF64-F1
#
_entry.id   AF-A0A534ZF64-F1
#
_cell.length_a   1.000
_cell.length_b   1.000
_cell.length_c   1.000
_cell.angle_alpha   90.00
_cell.angle_beta   90.00
_cell.angle_gamma   90.00
#
_symmetry.space_group_name_H-M   'P 1'
#
loop_
_entity.id
_entity.type
_entity.pdbx_description
1 polymer ?
#
loop_
_entity_poly.entity_id
_entity_poly.type
_entity_poly.pdbx_seq_one_letter_code
_entity_poly.pdbx_strand_id
1 'polypeptide(L)'
;MALGTSSGTDVILARAGVMTVGAWEAIGDAPEELFDVVALAADVLERRARDAAAMVRAWDRTLAFAAENRAEADDCMARRRGMSVDGLRDALAGIRMLTSREQRPLFAPGGPLEAAVEAMAAELRTSGRIHDGGAAADCLAQEPLARAGRRG
;
A
#
# COMPACT_ATOMS: atom_id res chain seq x y z
N MET A 1 -9.14 -28.26 -22.60
CA MET A 1 -7.91 -27.59 -22.14
C MET A 1 -8.32 -26.32 -21.42
N ALA A 2 -8.24 -26.31 -20.10
CA ALA A 2 -8.58 -25.15 -19.28
C ALA A 2 -7.29 -24.33 -19.06
N LEU A 3 -7.26 -23.11 -19.58
CA LEU A 3 -6.17 -22.16 -19.35
C LEU A 3 -6.37 -21.55 -17.96
N GLY A 4 -5.39 -21.77 -17.09
CA GLY A 4 -5.41 -21.35 -15.68
C GLY A 4 -5.39 -19.83 -15.55
N THR A 5 -6.33 -19.31 -14.76
CA THR A 5 -6.37 -17.93 -14.31
C THR A 5 -5.41 -17.77 -13.13
N SER A 6 -4.24 -17.19 -13.39
CA SER A 6 -3.32 -16.72 -12.36
C SER A 6 -3.89 -15.44 -11.72
N SER A 7 -4.79 -15.60 -10.74
CA SER A 7 -5.25 -14.53 -9.86
C SER A 7 -4.41 -14.56 -8.58
N GLY A 8 -3.74 -13.46 -8.24
CA GLY A 8 -2.99 -13.40 -6.99
C GLY A 8 -2.02 -12.23 -6.97
N THR A 9 -2.51 -11.05 -6.61
CA THR A 9 -1.68 -9.89 -6.32
C THR A 9 -2.14 -9.32 -4.99
N ASP A 10 -1.30 -9.37 -3.95
CA ASP A 10 -1.67 -8.98 -2.59
C ASP A 10 -0.85 -7.81 -2.04
N VAL A 11 -1.53 -6.92 -1.33
CA VAL A 11 -1.08 -5.55 -1.01
C VAL A 11 -0.72 -5.31 0.47
N ILE A 12 0.29 -4.47 0.81
CA ILE A 12 0.55 -3.88 2.17
C ILE A 12 0.56 -2.34 2.09
N LEU A 13 -0.09 -1.61 3.03
CA LEU A 13 -0.49 -0.20 2.86
C LEU A 13 0.25 0.89 3.67
N ALA A 14 0.34 2.10 3.08
CA ALA A 14 0.30 3.37 3.83
C ALA A 14 -0.22 4.56 2.99
N ARG A 15 -1.37 5.17 3.36
CA ARG A 15 -1.62 6.64 3.52
C ARG A 15 -3.10 6.94 3.82
N ALA A 16 -3.37 7.96 4.63
CA ALA A 16 -4.61 8.75 4.64
C ALA A 16 -4.25 10.20 4.22
N GLY A 17 -5.00 10.78 3.28
CA GLY A 17 -4.97 12.20 2.90
C GLY A 17 -4.81 12.46 1.38
N VAL A 18 -5.52 13.48 0.90
CA VAL A 18 -5.60 13.89 -0.52
C VAL A 18 -4.24 14.45 -1.00
N MET A 19 -3.77 13.98 -2.16
CA MET A 19 -2.66 14.59 -2.90
C MET A 19 -3.11 14.95 -4.32
N THR A 20 -2.98 16.22 -4.66
CA THR A 20 -2.99 16.68 -6.05
C THR A 20 -1.53 16.87 -6.49
N VAL A 21 -0.99 15.90 -7.21
CA VAL A 21 0.22 16.10 -8.03
C VAL A 21 -0.14 15.77 -9.48
N GLY A 22 0.19 16.70 -10.37
CA GLY A 22 -0.28 16.76 -11.75
C GLY A 22 -0.12 15.45 -12.54
N ALA A 23 -1.18 15.15 -13.29
CA ALA A 23 -1.33 14.03 -14.20
C ALA A 23 -1.50 12.64 -13.56
N TRP A 24 -2.46 12.53 -12.64
CA TRP A 24 -3.42 11.43 -12.73
C TRP A 24 -4.70 12.04 -13.29
N GLU A 25 -5.31 11.45 -14.32
CA GLU A 25 -6.71 11.79 -14.64
C GLU A 25 -7.49 11.57 -13.35
N ALA A 26 -8.05 12.65 -12.81
CA ALA A 26 -8.86 12.59 -11.61
C ALA A 26 -9.95 11.54 -11.85
N ILE A 27 -9.88 10.43 -11.12
CA ILE A 27 -11.06 9.57 -10.94
C ILE A 27 -12.06 10.50 -10.26
N GLY A 28 -13.09 10.92 -11.01
CA GLY A 28 -13.99 12.01 -10.62
C GLY A 28 -14.64 11.80 -9.25
N ASP A 29 -14.76 10.52 -8.84
CA ASP A 29 -15.26 10.04 -7.55
C ASP A 29 -14.22 9.17 -6.82
N ALA A 30 -12.96 9.59 -6.74
CA ALA A 30 -11.99 8.88 -5.90
C ALA A 30 -12.50 8.83 -4.45
N PRO A 31 -12.48 7.67 -3.77
CA PRO A 31 -12.94 7.54 -2.39
C PRO A 31 -12.19 8.51 -1.46
N GLU A 32 -12.84 8.94 -0.37
CA GLU A 32 -12.28 9.89 0.61
C GLU A 32 -10.91 9.44 1.16
N GLU A 33 -10.65 8.12 1.16
CA GLU A 33 -9.38 7.51 1.53
C GLU A 33 -8.74 6.77 0.34
N LEU A 34 -7.55 7.22 -0.06
CA LEU A 34 -6.70 6.54 -1.03
C LEU A 34 -5.50 5.92 -0.32
N PHE A 35 -5.29 4.63 -0.53
CA PHE A 35 -4.18 3.90 0.05
C PHE A 35 -3.10 3.58 -0.98
N ASP A 36 -1.85 3.94 -0.69
CA ASP A 36 -0.71 3.43 -1.46
C ASP A 36 -0.34 2.02 -1.01
N VAL A 37 -0.08 1.16 -1.99
CA VAL A 37 -0.04 -0.29 -1.84
C VAL A 37 1.27 -0.90 -2.29
N VAL A 38 1.83 -1.86 -1.53
CA VAL A 38 2.92 -2.74 -1.98
C VAL A 38 2.34 -4.09 -2.34
N ALA A 39 2.30 -4.39 -3.63
CA ALA A 39 1.81 -5.66 -4.16
C ALA A 39 2.91 -6.73 -4.23
N LEU A 40 2.61 -7.95 -3.77
CA LEU A 40 3.40 -9.16 -3.92
C LEU A 40 2.58 -10.22 -4.66
N ALA A 41 3.23 -10.99 -5.52
CA ALA A 41 2.59 -12.14 -6.14
C ALA A 41 2.30 -13.24 -5.10
N ALA A 42 1.17 -13.93 -5.25
CA ALA A 42 0.74 -14.96 -4.29
C ALA A 42 1.79 -16.06 -4.10
N ASP A 43 2.44 -16.53 -5.18
CA ASP A 43 3.49 -17.55 -5.12
C ASP A 43 4.76 -17.06 -4.40
N VAL A 44 5.06 -15.76 -4.49
CA VAL A 44 6.13 -15.11 -3.71
C VAL A 44 5.77 -15.08 -2.23
N LEU A 45 4.52 -14.75 -1.89
CA LEU A 45 4.06 -14.77 -0.49
C LEU A 45 4.14 -16.18 0.12
N GLU A 46 3.71 -17.20 -0.62
CA GLU A 46 3.77 -18.60 -0.19
C GLU A 46 5.22 -19.06 0.03
N ARG A 47 6.09 -18.84 -0.97
CA ARG A 47 7.47 -19.37 -0.96
C ARG A 47 8.42 -18.54 -0.11
N ARG A 48 8.15 -17.24 0.04
CA ARG A 48 9.05 -16.26 0.68
C ARG A 48 8.36 -15.50 1.82
N ALA A 49 7.45 -16.15 2.54
CA ALA A 49 6.74 -15.56 3.69
C ALA A 49 7.68 -14.88 4.73
N ARG A 50 8.90 -15.40 4.92
CA ARG A 50 9.90 -14.79 5.81
C ARG A 50 10.41 -13.45 5.30
N ASP A 51 10.62 -13.33 3.99
CA ASP A 51 11.12 -12.13 3.34
C ASP A 51 10.02 -11.07 3.26
N ALA A 52 8.78 -11.46 2.96
CA ALA A 52 7.62 -10.57 3.04
C ALA A 52 7.47 -9.96 4.46
N ALA A 53 7.60 -10.78 5.51
CA ALA A 53 7.63 -10.28 6.88
C ALA A 53 8.87 -9.40 7.18
N ALA A 54 10.00 -9.65 6.51
CA ALA A 54 11.20 -8.82 6.65
C ALA A 54 11.01 -7.43 6.01
N MET A 55 10.27 -7.34 4.90
CA MET A 55 9.88 -6.05 4.30
C MET A 55 9.05 -5.21 5.27
N VAL A 56 8.04 -5.81 5.92
CA VAL A 56 7.24 -5.13 6.96
C VAL A 56 8.13 -4.61 8.10
N ARG A 57 9.05 -5.43 8.61
CA ARG A 57 9.98 -4.99 9.66
C ARG A 57 10.94 -3.90 9.16
N ALA A 58 11.36 -3.96 7.90
CA ALA A 58 12.22 -2.93 7.30
C ALA A 58 11.47 -1.60 7.17
N TRP A 59 10.19 -1.64 6.84
CA TRP A 59 9.32 -0.46 6.82
C TRP A 59 9.24 0.19 8.20
N ASP A 60 8.93 -0.56 9.25
CA ASP A 60 8.89 -0.02 10.62
C ASP A 60 10.22 0.62 11.04
N ARG A 61 11.35 -0.04 10.71
CA ARG A 61 12.69 0.53 10.97
C ARG A 61 12.93 1.81 10.17
N THR A 62 12.43 1.89 8.94
CA THR A 62 12.54 3.09 8.09
C THR A 62 11.76 4.25 8.70
N LEU A 63 10.54 4.00 9.19
CA LEU A 63 9.75 5.03 9.87
C LEU A 63 10.39 5.50 11.18
N ALA A 64 10.94 4.57 11.97
CA ALA A 64 11.69 4.92 13.18
C ALA A 64 12.91 5.78 12.84
N PHE A 65 13.70 5.37 11.85
CA PHE A 65 14.86 6.14 11.39
C PHE A 65 14.46 7.54 10.91
N ALA A 66 13.41 7.67 10.10
CA ALA A 66 12.96 8.96 9.58
C ALA A 66 12.42 9.88 10.69
N ALA A 67 11.83 9.33 11.74
CA ALA A 67 11.39 10.10 12.89
C ALA A 67 12.58 10.69 13.69
N GLU A 68 13.65 9.91 13.84
CA GLU A 68 14.85 10.31 14.58
C GLU A 68 15.81 11.18 13.73
N ASN A 69 15.84 10.96 12.42
CA ASN A 69 16.82 11.55 11.49
C ASN A 69 16.14 12.28 10.33
N ARG A 70 15.14 13.11 10.63
CA ARG A 70 14.26 13.73 9.62
C ARG A 70 15.02 14.43 8.50
N ALA A 71 16.04 15.22 8.81
CA ALA A 71 16.79 15.96 7.80
C ALA A 71 17.51 15.03 6.81
N GLU A 72 18.12 13.95 7.31
CA GLU A 72 18.80 12.96 6.49
C GLU A 72 17.81 12.13 5.65
N ALA A 73 16.69 11.72 6.26
CA ALA A 73 15.64 10.99 5.57
C ALA A 73 15.00 11.82 4.44
N ASP A 74 14.67 13.09 4.72
CA ASP A 74 14.13 14.04 3.74
C ASP A 74 15.11 14.24 2.58
N ASP A 75 16.40 14.48 2.88
CA ASP A 75 17.43 14.67 1.85
C ASP A 75 17.63 13.42 0.99
N CYS A 76 17.66 12.23 1.60
CA CYS A 76 17.76 10.95 0.89
C CYS A 76 16.57 10.75 -0.09
N MET A 77 15.35 10.99 0.38
CA MET A 77 14.13 10.85 -0.44
C MET A 77 14.06 11.92 -1.55
N ALA A 78 14.41 13.17 -1.24
CA ALA A 78 14.39 14.28 -2.19
C ALA A 78 15.40 14.05 -3.32
N ARG A 79 16.64 13.65 -2.99
CA ARG A 79 17.67 13.27 -3.97
C ARG A 79 17.22 12.12 -4.86
N ARG A 80 16.60 11.08 -4.29
CA ARG A 80 16.08 9.94 -5.06
C ARG A 80 15.00 10.36 -6.05
N ARG A 81 14.19 11.36 -5.71
CA ARG A 81 13.08 11.84 -6.54
C ARG A 81 13.49 12.97 -7.49
N GLY A 82 14.73 13.47 -7.39
CA GLY A 82 15.22 14.58 -8.22
C GLY A 82 14.54 15.91 -7.91
N MET A 83 14.14 16.14 -6.66
CA MET A 83 13.45 17.36 -6.21
C MET A 83 14.12 17.97 -4.98
N SER A 84 13.75 19.20 -4.64
CA SER A 84 14.15 19.86 -3.39
C SER A 84 13.50 19.20 -2.17
N VAL A 85 14.13 19.33 -1.01
CA VAL A 85 13.55 18.89 0.28
C VAL A 85 12.21 19.57 0.59
N ASP A 86 12.06 20.87 0.30
CA ASP A 86 10.79 21.58 0.54
C ASP A 86 9.69 21.05 -0.38
N GLY A 87 9.99 20.90 -1.68
CA GLY A 87 9.07 20.25 -2.62
C GLY A 87 8.71 18.80 -2.23
N LEU A 88 9.62 18.05 -1.59
CA LEU A 88 9.29 16.74 -1.03
C LEU A 88 8.30 16.88 0.14
N ARG A 89 8.52 17.81 1.07
CA ARG A 89 7.63 18.02 2.22
C ARG A 89 6.24 18.45 1.78
N ASP A 90 6.15 19.30 0.77
CA ASP A 90 4.89 19.72 0.17
C ASP A 90 4.18 18.54 -0.51
N ALA A 91 4.91 17.72 -1.27
CA ALA A 91 4.36 16.51 -1.88
C ALA A 91 3.95 15.44 -0.84
N LEU A 92 4.59 15.45 0.34
CA LEU A 92 4.23 14.62 1.47
C LEU A 92 3.19 15.29 2.39
N ALA A 93 2.74 16.51 2.10
CA ALA A 93 1.79 17.21 2.94
C ALA A 93 0.47 16.44 2.98
N GLY A 94 0.05 16.09 4.19
CA GLY A 94 -1.11 15.23 4.42
C GLY A 94 -0.85 13.75 4.15
N ILE A 95 0.39 13.28 3.86
CA ILE A 95 0.74 11.84 3.81
C ILE A 95 0.88 11.39 5.25
N ARG A 96 0.02 10.42 5.64
CA ARG A 96 0.24 9.64 6.84
C ARG A 96 0.94 8.34 6.53
N MET A 97 2.23 8.24 6.84
CA MET A 97 2.94 6.96 6.83
C MET A 97 2.46 6.11 8.01
N LEU A 98 2.06 4.86 7.76
CA LEU A 98 1.49 3.97 8.79
C LEU A 98 2.52 2.94 9.24
N THR A 99 2.71 2.79 10.54
CA THR A 99 3.46 1.66 11.11
C THR A 99 2.71 0.35 10.89
N SER A 100 3.40 -0.79 10.95
CA SER A 100 2.76 -2.11 10.84
C SER A 100 1.66 -2.31 11.89
N ARG A 101 1.80 -1.71 13.07
CA ARG A 101 0.78 -1.72 14.14
C ARG A 101 -0.48 -0.97 13.71
N GLU A 102 -0.34 0.19 13.09
CA GLU A 102 -1.46 1.00 12.60
C GLU A 102 -2.11 0.40 11.35
N GLN A 103 -1.36 -0.40 10.58
CA GLN A 103 -1.91 -1.10 9.40
C GLN A 103 -2.81 -2.28 9.79
N ARG A 104 -2.55 -2.98 10.91
CA ARG A 104 -3.29 -4.20 11.29
C ARG A 104 -4.82 -4.07 11.23
N PRO A 105 -5.45 -3.01 11.76
CA PRO A 105 -6.91 -2.87 11.69
C PRO A 105 -7.44 -2.66 10.28
N LEU A 106 -6.62 -2.11 9.36
CA LEU A 106 -7.01 -1.91 7.97
C LEU A 106 -7.20 -3.25 7.24
N PHE A 107 -6.38 -4.24 7.60
CA PHE A 107 -6.37 -5.60 7.03
C PHE A 107 -7.33 -6.58 7.72
N ALA A 108 -8.09 -6.14 8.73
CA ALA A 108 -9.10 -7.00 9.33
C ALA A 108 -10.17 -7.37 8.27
N PRO A 109 -10.75 -8.58 8.31
CA PRO A 109 -11.84 -8.94 7.41
C PRO A 109 -13.00 -7.93 7.49
N GLY A 110 -13.49 -7.46 6.34
CA GLY A 110 -14.47 -6.39 6.24
C GLY A 110 -13.95 -5.01 6.70
N GLY A 111 -12.64 -4.87 6.84
CA GLY A 111 -11.99 -3.64 7.28
C GLY A 111 -11.96 -2.53 6.21
N PRO A 112 -11.44 -1.35 6.57
CA PRO A 112 -11.40 -0.18 5.67
C PRO A 112 -10.71 -0.45 4.33
N LEU A 113 -9.67 -1.30 4.31
CA LEU A 113 -8.95 -1.59 3.08
C LEU A 113 -9.78 -2.41 2.09
N GLU A 114 -10.47 -3.44 2.59
CA GLU A 114 -11.33 -4.27 1.76
C GLU A 114 -12.45 -3.42 1.14
N ALA A 115 -13.07 -2.54 1.94
CA ALA A 115 -14.08 -1.61 1.46
C ALA A 115 -13.55 -0.66 0.37
N ALA A 116 -12.34 -0.13 0.54
CA ALA A 116 -11.73 0.78 -0.44
C ALA A 116 -11.36 0.07 -1.75
N VAL A 117 -10.85 -1.17 -1.68
CA VAL A 117 -10.57 -1.97 -2.88
C VAL A 117 -11.86 -2.33 -3.61
N GLU A 118 -12.92 -2.71 -2.89
CA GLU A 118 -14.22 -2.98 -3.52
C GLU A 118 -14.80 -1.74 -4.20
N ALA A 119 -14.75 -0.58 -3.55
CA ALA A 119 -15.22 0.68 -4.13
C ALA A 119 -14.45 1.02 -5.41
N MET A 120 -13.12 0.89 -5.38
CA MET A 120 -12.26 1.12 -6.56
C MET A 120 -12.56 0.10 -7.67
N ALA A 121 -12.72 -1.17 -7.34
CA ALA A 121 -13.04 -2.20 -8.32
C ALA A 121 -14.42 -1.98 -8.95
N ALA A 122 -15.42 -1.55 -8.18
CA ALA A 122 -16.75 -1.20 -8.70
C ALA A 122 -16.68 -0.03 -9.70
N GLU A 123 -15.90 1.01 -9.40
CA GLU A 123 -15.70 2.16 -10.28
C GLU A 123 -14.97 1.76 -11.58
N LEU A 124 -13.90 0.96 -11.46
CA LEU A 124 -13.16 0.46 -12.61
C LEU A 124 -14.00 -0.47 -13.50
N ARG A 125 -14.95 -1.23 -12.93
CA ARG A 125 -15.92 -2.02 -13.69
C ARG A 125 -16.93 -1.13 -14.40
N THR A 126 -17.48 -0.14 -13.69
CA THR A 126 -18.47 0.80 -14.22
C THR A 126 -17.93 1.61 -15.39
N SER A 127 -16.67 2.03 -15.29
CA SER A 127 -15.95 2.75 -16.35
C SER A 127 -15.42 1.83 -17.48
N GLY A 128 -15.63 0.52 -17.41
CA GLY A 128 -15.18 -0.44 -18.42
C GLY A 128 -13.65 -0.65 -18.46
N ARG A 129 -12.93 -0.24 -17.42
CA ARG A 129 -11.47 -0.38 -17.32
C ARG A 129 -11.04 -1.78 -16.87
N ILE A 130 -11.87 -2.45 -16.09
CA ILE A 130 -11.74 -3.88 -15.78
C ILE A 130 -13.06 -4.59 -16.09
N HIS A 131 -12.97 -5.82 -16.58
CA HIS A 131 -14.12 -6.60 -17.04
C HIS A 131 -14.37 -7.85 -16.17
N ASP A 132 -13.37 -8.25 -15.38
CA ASP A 132 -13.37 -9.46 -14.56
C ASP A 132 -12.46 -9.25 -13.33
N GLY A 133 -12.59 -10.09 -12.32
CA GLY A 133 -11.78 -10.03 -11.10
C GLY A 133 -12.40 -10.76 -9.91
N GLY A 134 -11.56 -11.16 -8.95
CA GLY A 134 -11.98 -11.77 -7.68
C GLY A 134 -12.57 -10.77 -6.68
N ALA A 135 -12.92 -11.27 -5.50
CA ALA A 135 -13.33 -10.41 -4.39
C ALA A 135 -12.12 -9.60 -3.88
N ALA A 136 -12.34 -8.42 -3.33
CA ALA A 136 -11.27 -7.62 -2.72
C ALA A 136 -10.57 -8.40 -1.61
N ALA A 137 -11.30 -9.19 -0.82
CA ALA A 137 -10.72 -10.03 0.22
C ALA A 137 -9.66 -11.02 -0.33
N ASP A 138 -9.77 -11.45 -1.59
CA ASP A 138 -8.84 -12.40 -2.22
C ASP A 138 -7.50 -11.76 -2.60
N CYS A 139 -7.39 -10.43 -2.52
CA CYS A 139 -6.17 -9.66 -2.84
C CYS A 139 -5.55 -8.97 -1.61
N LEU A 140 -5.95 -9.37 -0.40
CA LEU A 140 -5.42 -8.84 0.86
C LEU A 140 -4.69 -9.91 1.67
N ALA A 141 -3.36 -9.78 1.78
CA ALA A 141 -2.53 -10.68 2.60
C ALA A 141 -2.17 -10.07 3.97
N GLN A 142 -2.82 -10.56 5.02
CA GLN A 142 -2.53 -10.15 6.41
C GLN A 142 -1.34 -10.89 7.03
N GLU A 143 -0.91 -12.01 6.43
CA GLU A 143 0.10 -12.92 6.94
C GLU A 143 1.47 -12.24 7.15
N PRO A 144 1.96 -11.37 6.24
CA PRO A 144 3.23 -10.66 6.46
C PRO A 144 3.20 -9.78 7.71
N LEU A 145 2.10 -9.07 7.96
CA LEU A 145 1.89 -8.26 9.16
C LEU A 145 1.83 -9.12 10.42
N ALA A 146 1.09 -10.23 10.38
CA ALA A 146 0.99 -11.18 11.49
C ALA A 146 2.34 -11.84 11.82
N ARG A 147 3.16 -12.13 10.82
CA ARG A 147 4.49 -12.74 10.99
C ARG A 147 5.54 -11.73 11.44
N ALA A 148 5.48 -10.48 11.01
CA ALA A 148 6.42 -9.44 11.40
C ALA A 148 6.43 -9.17 12.91
N GLY A 149 5.28 -9.33 13.58
CA GLY A 149 5.13 -9.15 15.03
C GLY A 149 5.60 -10.34 15.88
N ARG A 150 5.89 -11.50 15.28
CA ARG A 150 6.41 -12.67 15.99
C ARG A 150 7.94 -12.58 16.01
N ARG A 151 8.56 -12.61 17.20
CA ARG A 151 10.01 -12.81 17.31
C ARG A 151 10.34 -14.16 16.68
N GLY A 152 11.25 -14.15 15.71
CA GLY A 152 11.69 -15.34 14.97
C GLY A 152 12.48 -16.30 15.84
#